data_AF-A0A770DLH2-F1
#
_entry.id   AF-A0A770DLH2-F1
#
_cell.length_a   1.000
_cell.length_b   1.000
_cell.length_c   1.000
_cell.angle_alpha   90.00
_cell.angle_beta   90.00
_cell.angle_gamma   90.00
#
_symmetry.space_group_name_H-M   'P 1'
#
loop_
_entity.id
_entity.type
_entity.pdbx_description
1 polymer ?
#
loop_
_entity_poly.entity_id
_entity_poly.type
_entity_poly.pdbx_seq_one_letter_code
_entity_poly.pdbx_strand_id
1 'polypeptide(L)' 'MSNTAVLDENGIATVAGDITVYHYDEETREYTSSSVEYLALGVGTPAHS' A
#
# COMPACT_ATOMS: atom_id res chain seq x y z
N MET A 1 -17.38 7.45 5.69
CA MET A 1 -16.98 6.77 4.43
C MET A 1 -15.48 6.61 4.52
N SER A 2 -14.93 5.39 4.42
CA SER A 2 -13.49 5.23 4.24
C SER A 2 -13.14 5.85 2.90
N ASN A 3 -12.16 6.74 2.86
CA ASN A 3 -11.65 7.27 1.61
C ASN A 3 -10.59 6.27 1.13
N THR A 4 -10.81 5.60 0.00
CA THR A 4 -9.84 4.63 -0.53
C THR A 4 -8.77 5.36 -1.33
N ALA A 5 -7.50 5.02 -1.11
CA ALA A 5 -6.41 5.60 -1.90
C ALA A 5 -6.48 5.10 -3.36
N VAL A 6 -6.13 5.99 -4.30
CA VAL A 6 -5.98 5.65 -5.72
C VAL A 6 -4.53 5.93 -6.10
N LEU A 7 -3.84 4.92 -6.63
CA LEU A 7 -2.43 5.02 -7.04
C LEU A 7 -2.32 5.23 -8.57
N ASP A 8 -1.29 5.93 -9.00
CA ASP A 8 -0.88 5.99 -10.41
C ASP A 8 -0.02 4.78 -10.81
N GLU A 9 0.49 4.79 -12.05
CA GLU A 9 1.36 3.73 -12.59
C GLU A 9 2.70 3.57 -11.85
N ASN A 10 3.12 4.60 -11.09
CA ASN A 10 4.35 4.59 -10.30
C ASN A 10 4.10 4.18 -8.85
N GLY A 11 2.86 3.83 -8.49
CA GLY A 11 2.49 3.47 -7.12
C GLY A 11 2.38 4.68 -6.18
N ILE A 12 2.12 5.87 -6.71
CA ILE A 12 1.97 7.10 -5.93
C ILE A 12 0.50 7.48 -5.79
N ALA A 13 0.06 7.85 -4.58
CA ALA A 13 -1.33 8.25 -4.34
C ALA A 13 -1.71 9.54 -5.08
N THR A 14 -2.67 9.42 -6.01
CA THR A 14 -3.38 10.52 -6.68
C THR A 14 -4.67 10.90 -5.94
N VAL A 15 -5.15 10.03 -5.05
CA VAL A 15 -6.21 10.29 -4.09
C VAL A 15 -5.73 9.78 -2.73
N ALA A 16 -5.75 10.64 -1.71
CA ALA A 16 -5.36 10.28 -0.35
C ALA A 16 -6.40 9.34 0.28
N GLY A 17 -5.98 8.33 1.03
CA GLY A 17 -6.92 7.38 1.62
C GLY A 17 -6.27 6.13 2.20
N ASP A 18 -7.12 5.21 2.64
CA ASP A 18 -6.71 3.91 3.15
C ASP A 18 -6.47 2.92 2.00
N ILE A 19 -5.46 2.08 2.15
CA ILE A 19 -5.16 0.93 1.27
C ILE A 19 -4.80 -0.28 2.12
N THR A 20 -5.13 -1.48 1.64
CA THR A 20 -4.63 -2.72 2.23
C THR A 20 -3.29 -3.08 1.60
N VAL A 21 -2.25 -3.17 2.42
CA VAL A 21 -0.92 -3.63 2.02
C VAL A 21 -0.79 -5.10 2.40
N TYR A 22 -0.35 -5.92 1.46
CA TYR A 22 -0.10 -7.34 1.67
C TYR A 22 1.41 -7.58 1.73
N HIS A 23 1.85 -8.18 2.82
CA HIS A 23 3.24 -8.53 3.06
C HIS A 23 3.47 -9.98 2.66
N TYR A 24 4.54 -10.23 1.92
CA TYR A 24 4.99 -11.57 1.59
C TYR A 24 6.50 -11.64 1.72
N ASP A 25 6.99 -12.82 2.08
CA ASP A 25 8.40 -13.15 2.11
C ASP A 25 8.83 -13.60 0.71
N GLU A 26 9.76 -12.88 0.09
CA GLU A 26 10.15 -13.12 -1.30
C GLU A 26 11.02 -14.37 -1.49
N GLU A 27 11.75 -14.79 -0.45
CA GLU A 27 12.62 -15.96 -0.49
C GLU A 27 11.78 -17.25 -0.47
N THR A 28 10.80 -17.30 0.43
CA THR A 28 9.90 -18.44 0.63
C THR A 28 8.67 -18.41 -0.27
N ARG A 29 8.31 -17.23 -0.79
CA ARG A 29 7.07 -16.94 -1.54
C ARG A 29 5.81 -17.11 -0.70
N GLU A 30 5.92 -16.90 0.61
CA GLU A 30 4.80 -17.03 1.54
C GLU A 30 4.17 -15.67 1.87
N TYR A 31 2.84 -15.64 1.93
CA TYR A 31 2.12 -14.52 2.53
C TYR A 31 2.34 -14.50 4.04
N THR A 32 2.70 -13.34 4.60
CA THR A 32 2.99 -13.21 6.04
C THR A 32 1.88 -12.49 6.78
N SER A 33 1.38 -11.36 6.27
CA SER A 33 0.35 -10.56 6.92
C SER A 33 -0.23 -9.48 6.01
N SER A 34 -1.26 -8.77 6.49
CA SER A 34 -1.83 -7.59 5.83
C SER A 34 -1.99 -6.45 6.83
N SER A 35 -1.73 -5.22 6.39
CA SER A 35 -1.98 -3.98 7.14
C SER A 35 -2.93 -3.07 6.37
N VAL A 36 -3.64 -2.20 7.10
CA VAL A 36 -4.32 -1.04 6.50
C VAL A 36 -3.46 0.18 6.76
N GLU A 37 -3.06 0.86 5.70
CA GLU A 37 -2.20 2.04 5.75
C GLU A 37 -2.89 3.22 5.09
N TYR A 38 -2.73 4.40 5.69
CA TYR A 38 -3.22 5.64 5.11
C TYR A 38 -2.12 6.30 4.29
N LEU A 39 -2.40 6.57 3.01
CA LEU A 39 -1.51 7.30 2.12
C LEU A 39 -2.03 8.72 1.92
N ALA A 40 -1.18 9.71 2.20
CA ALA A 40 -1.44 11.09 1.81
C ALA A 40 -1.23 11.28 0.28
N LEU A 41 -1.78 12.36 -0.27
CA LEU A 41 -1.59 12.70 -1.68
C LEU A 41 -0.08 12.84 -2.00
N GLY A 42 0.38 12.18 -3.06
CA GLY A 42 1.79 12.18 -3.47
C GLY A 42 2.70 11.21 -2.71
N VAL A 43 2.15 10.36 -1.85
CA VAL A 43 2.92 9.35 -1.08
C VAL A 43 2.68 7.95 -1.66
N GLY A 44 3.73 7.14 -1.76
CA GLY A 44 3.66 5.72 -2.12
C GLY A 44 3.85 4.80 -0.92
N THR A 45 3.61 3.50 -1.10
CA THR A 45 3.88 2.50 -0.05
C THR A 45 5.39 2.26 0.07
N PRO A 46 5.94 2.08 1.28
CA PRO A 46 7.32 1.63 1.44
C PRO A 46 7.51 0.29 0.72
N ALA A 47 8.46 0.23 -0.21
CA ALA A 47 8.89 -1.03 -0.79
C ALA A 47 10.02 -1.57 0.11
N HIS A 48 9.73 -2.69 0.80
CA HIS A 48 10.67 -3.44 1.64
C HIS A 48 10.98 -2.79 3.02
N SER A 49 10.32 -3.28 4.07
CA SER A 49 10.59 -2.95 5.48
C SER A 49 11.21 -4.12 6.23
#